data_AF-A0A346SHF9-F1
#
_entry.id   AF-A0A346SHF9-F1
#
_cell.length_a   1.000
_cell.length_b   1.000
_cell.length_c   1.000
_cell.angle_alpha   90.00
_cell.angle_beta   90.00
_cell.angle_gamma   90.00
#
_symmetry.space_group_name_H-M   'P 1'
#
loop_
_entity.id
_entity.type
_entity.pdbx_description
1 polymer ?
#
loop_
_entity_poly.entity_id
_entity_poly.type
_entity_poly.pdbx_seq_one_letter_code
_entity_poly.pdbx_strand_id
1 'polypeptide(L)'
;MNLRNALQCAGVLAFLISGTASVNATEIEPRGVYKRVKAPKPGERPRVSVQITPEEHAANPSAPSTGTELVVPEIIARTKVTPAAVPGVEAKRDPKGSYKAFWNRVSPHMDEAGAWRLDAAINALAATNVRSPRLQSLQNIAKERGIEILRSTVGTNVSPALVLAVISVESAGRADAVSSAGAQGLMQLMPATAARFGVKDSLQPSDNIAGGVKYLNWLMEEFGNDPILVLAGYNAGEGAVRKHSGVPPYAETRDYVPKVLAAFQIARALCTTPPDLISDGCVFQTSN
;
A
#
# COMPACT_ATOMS: atom_id res chain seq x y z
N MET A 1 -61.88 -23.24 27.21
CA MET A 1 -62.97 -22.56 26.45
C MET A 1 -62.87 -21.08 26.78
N ASN A 2 -62.72 -20.09 25.90
CA ASN A 2 -62.64 -20.02 24.44
C ASN A 2 -61.86 -18.73 24.07
N LEU A 3 -61.13 -18.81 22.96
CA LEU A 3 -60.63 -17.69 22.17
C LEU A 3 -61.80 -17.00 21.41
N ARG A 4 -61.58 -15.73 21.03
CA ARG A 4 -62.26 -14.90 20.00
C ARG A 4 -63.27 -13.87 20.51
N ASN A 5 -62.88 -12.59 20.46
CA ASN A 5 -63.41 -11.67 19.45
C ASN A 5 -62.57 -10.39 19.35
N ALA A 6 -62.27 -10.02 18.11
CA ALA A 6 -61.64 -8.80 17.67
C ALA A 6 -62.70 -7.88 17.03
N LEU A 7 -62.51 -6.56 17.15
CA LEU A 7 -62.86 -5.44 16.25
C LEU A 7 -62.92 -4.17 17.11
N GLN A 8 -61.96 -3.24 17.04
CA GLN A 8 -61.76 -2.16 16.06
C GLN A 8 -62.41 -0.81 16.46
N CYS A 9 -61.55 0.22 16.38
CA CYS A 9 -61.78 1.61 15.98
C CYS A 9 -62.08 2.70 17.03
N ALA A 10 -61.03 3.53 17.19
CA ALA A 10 -61.03 4.98 16.96
C ALA A 10 -61.41 5.96 18.09
N GLY A 11 -60.36 6.63 18.61
CA GLY A 11 -60.32 8.09 18.69
C GLY A 11 -60.55 8.72 20.07
N VAL A 12 -59.54 9.43 20.59
CA VAL A 12 -59.54 10.88 20.87
C VAL A 12 -58.38 11.28 21.81
N LEU A 13 -57.60 12.26 21.34
CA LEU A 13 -56.76 13.28 22.01
C LEU A 13 -55.85 12.88 23.18
N ALA A 14 -54.51 12.91 23.01
CA ALA A 14 -53.63 14.09 23.04
C ALA A 14 -53.46 14.74 24.42
N PHE A 15 -52.34 14.42 25.10
CA PHE A 15 -51.63 15.32 26.00
C PHE A 15 -50.13 15.04 25.87
N LEU A 16 -49.48 15.77 24.96
CA LEU A 16 -48.02 15.84 24.87
C LEU A 16 -47.54 16.83 25.94
N ILE A 17 -46.89 16.32 26.99
CA ILE A 17 -46.13 17.16 27.91
C ILE A 17 -44.77 17.40 27.26
N SER A 18 -44.60 18.61 26.73
CA SER A 18 -43.34 19.14 26.19
C SER A 18 -42.34 19.34 27.33
N GLY A 19 -41.55 18.32 27.65
CA GLY A 19 -40.37 18.47 28.50
C GLY A 19 -39.23 19.07 27.67
N THR A 20 -38.93 20.35 27.88
CA THR A 20 -37.72 20.98 27.34
C THR A 20 -36.50 20.43 28.09
N ALA A 21 -35.86 19.40 27.55
CA ALA A 21 -34.53 19.01 27.96
C ALA A 21 -33.55 20.11 27.53
N SER A 22 -33.12 20.94 28.47
CA SER A 22 -32.01 21.87 28.27
C SER A 22 -30.74 21.05 28.18
N VAL A 23 -30.24 20.86 26.95
CA VAL A 23 -28.89 20.35 26.72
C VAL A 23 -27.95 21.51 27.04
N ASN A 24 -27.25 21.42 28.18
CA ASN A 24 -26.08 22.25 28.41
C ASN A 24 -25.04 21.88 27.36
N ALA A 25 -24.84 22.79 26.40
CA ALA A 25 -23.69 22.74 25.51
C ALA A 25 -22.43 22.81 26.38
N THR A 26 -21.64 21.75 26.36
CA THR A 26 -20.26 21.78 26.86
C THR A 26 -19.53 22.90 26.12
N GLU A 27 -18.91 23.77 26.90
CA GLU A 27 -18.08 24.89 26.46
C GLU A 27 -17.14 24.49 25.33
N ILE A 28 -17.22 25.24 24.23
CA ILE A 28 -16.22 25.23 23.18
C ILE A 28 -14.97 25.88 23.77
N GLU A 29 -13.91 25.10 23.96
CA GLU A 29 -12.61 25.68 24.33
C GLU A 29 -12.22 26.78 23.33
N PRO A 30 -11.74 27.95 23.79
CA PRO A 30 -11.39 29.04 22.90
C PRO A 30 -10.19 28.66 22.04
N ARG A 31 -10.43 28.45 20.74
CA ARG A 31 -9.36 28.35 19.74
C ARG A 31 -8.46 29.58 19.87
N GLY A 32 -7.15 29.33 19.98
CA GLY A 32 -6.13 30.31 20.32
C GLY A 32 -6.17 31.62 19.52
N VAL A 33 -5.69 32.68 20.16
CA VAL A 33 -5.59 34.04 19.61
C VAL A 33 -4.69 34.05 18.36
N TYR A 34 -5.27 34.30 17.20
CA TYR A 34 -4.51 34.47 15.97
C TYR A 34 -3.87 35.86 15.93
N LYS A 35 -2.54 35.96 16.07
CA LYS A 35 -1.81 37.19 15.76
C LYS A 35 -1.72 37.36 14.24
N ARG A 36 -2.31 38.42 13.70
CA ARG A 36 -2.21 38.77 12.28
C ARG A 36 -0.81 39.34 12.01
N VAL A 37 0.08 38.56 11.40
CA VAL A 37 1.41 39.02 11.01
C VAL A 37 1.34 39.64 9.60
N LYS A 38 1.92 40.84 9.45
CA LYS A 38 1.97 41.56 8.18
C LYS A 38 3.03 40.91 7.28
N ALA A 39 2.71 40.69 6.00
CA ALA A 39 3.66 40.14 5.05
C ALA A 39 4.91 41.05 4.91
N PRO A 40 6.12 40.48 4.77
CA PRO A 40 7.34 41.26 4.56
C PRO A 40 7.28 42.01 3.24
N LYS A 41 7.93 43.18 3.18
CA LYS A 41 7.99 44.00 1.96
C LYS A 41 8.85 43.30 0.90
N PRO A 42 8.56 43.50 -0.41
CA PRO A 42 9.36 42.90 -1.48
C PRO A 42 10.84 43.30 -1.36
N GLY A 43 11.74 42.31 -1.26
CA GLY A 43 13.19 42.50 -1.25
C GLY A 43 13.94 42.08 0.03
N GLU A 44 13.24 41.65 1.09
CA GLU A 44 13.88 41.24 2.35
C GLU A 44 13.98 39.70 2.47
N ARG A 45 15.18 39.16 2.72
CA ARG A 45 15.40 37.72 2.90
C ARG A 45 14.99 37.28 4.32
N PRO A 46 14.19 36.22 4.51
CA PRO A 46 13.82 35.77 5.85
C PRO A 46 15.02 35.15 6.56
N ARG A 47 15.41 35.71 7.71
CA ARG A 47 16.37 35.08 8.64
C ARG A 47 15.57 34.19 9.60
N VAL A 48 15.64 32.88 9.42
CA VAL A 48 15.14 31.92 10.39
C VAL A 48 16.22 31.70 11.43
N SER A 49 16.03 32.24 12.64
CA SER A 49 16.88 31.94 13.79
C SER A 49 16.31 30.71 14.51
N VAL A 50 16.75 29.52 14.13
CA VAL A 50 16.60 28.33 14.97
C VAL A 50 17.85 28.26 15.84
N GLN A 51 17.71 28.57 17.13
CA GLN A 51 18.76 28.28 18.11
C GLN A 51 18.54 26.86 18.61
N ILE A 52 19.38 25.92 18.16
CA ILE A 52 19.56 24.61 18.81
C ILE A 52 20.77 24.77 19.72
N THR A 53 20.62 24.44 21.00
CA THR A 53 21.75 24.48 21.95
C THR A 53 22.65 23.26 21.73
N PRO A 54 23.97 23.38 21.95
CA PRO A 54 24.92 22.25 21.80
C PRO A 54 24.59 21.02 22.66
N GLU A 55 23.82 21.18 23.73
CA GLU A 55 23.43 20.09 24.63
C GLU A 55 22.35 19.16 24.03
N GLU A 56 21.46 19.65 23.17
CA GLU A 56 20.42 18.84 22.51
C GLU A 56 20.96 17.91 21.41
N HIS A 57 22.17 18.18 20.88
CA HIS A 57 22.82 17.31 19.89
C HIS A 57 23.52 16.10 20.52
N ALA A 58 23.73 16.10 21.84
CA ALA A 58 24.56 15.12 22.53
C ALA A 58 23.79 13.94 23.16
N ALA A 59 22.46 13.93 23.10
CA ALA A 59 21.62 12.91 23.74
C ALA A 59 20.83 12.08 22.72
N ASN A 60 21.50 11.20 21.98
CA ASN A 60 20.95 9.91 21.53
C ASN A 60 22.07 8.94 21.10
N PRO A 61 21.89 7.63 21.28
CA PRO A 61 22.98 6.67 21.46
C PRO A 61 23.75 6.35 20.18
N SER A 62 25.07 6.24 20.35
CA SER A 62 26.06 5.82 19.36
C SER A 62 25.79 4.42 18.82
N ALA A 63 25.73 4.28 17.50
CA ALA A 63 25.93 3.00 16.83
C ALA A 63 27.42 2.55 16.99
N PRO A 64 27.70 1.25 17.16
CA PRO A 64 29.07 0.79 17.38
C PRO A 64 29.93 0.93 16.11
N SER A 65 31.06 1.61 16.24
CA SER A 65 32.14 1.62 15.27
C SER A 65 32.94 0.33 15.38
N THR A 66 32.80 -0.60 14.43
CA THR A 66 33.83 -1.62 14.19
C THR A 66 34.97 -0.96 13.43
N GLY A 67 36.00 -0.54 14.17
CA GLY A 67 37.28 -0.17 13.60
C GLY A 67 38.04 -1.40 13.13
N THR A 68 37.88 -1.74 11.86
CA THR A 68 38.84 -2.56 11.11
C THR A 68 38.92 -2.03 9.68
N GLU A 69 40.15 -1.75 9.25
CA GLU A 69 40.54 -1.15 7.98
C GLU A 69 40.20 -2.10 6.80
N LEU A 70 39.34 -1.63 5.89
CA LEU A 70 39.06 -2.33 4.63
C LEU A 70 40.14 -1.98 3.60
N VAL A 71 41.10 -2.90 3.43
CA VAL A 71 42.05 -2.87 2.31
C VAL A 71 41.29 -3.16 1.02
N VAL A 72 41.23 -2.18 0.12
CA VAL A 72 40.65 -2.34 -1.23
C VAL A 72 41.76 -2.82 -2.19
N PRO A 73 41.64 -3.97 -2.85
CA PRO A 73 42.60 -4.36 -3.88
C PRO A 73 42.40 -3.55 -5.17
N GLU A 74 43.53 -3.13 -5.75
CA GLU A 74 43.66 -2.38 -7.00
C GLU A 74 43.22 -3.23 -8.19
N ILE A 75 42.12 -2.84 -8.87
CA ILE A 75 41.73 -3.40 -10.16
C ILE A 75 42.11 -2.41 -11.26
N ILE A 76 43.20 -2.74 -11.95
CA ILE A 76 43.61 -2.15 -13.22
C ILE A 76 42.78 -2.80 -14.33
N ALA A 77 41.92 -2.03 -15.01
CA ALA A 77 41.60 -2.22 -16.42
C ALA A 77 40.88 -0.98 -17.01
N ARG A 78 41.48 -0.43 -18.06
CA ARG A 78 41.07 0.73 -18.87
C ARG A 78 39.65 0.59 -19.45
N THR A 79 38.94 1.70 -19.68
CA THR A 79 38.44 2.13 -21.01
C THR A 79 37.89 3.58 -21.01
N LYS A 80 38.42 4.38 -21.95
CA LYS A 80 37.96 5.66 -22.58
C LYS A 80 37.07 6.65 -21.81
N VAL A 81 37.62 7.85 -21.63
CA VAL A 81 36.88 9.11 -21.44
C VAL A 81 36.44 9.67 -22.80
N THR A 82 35.19 10.12 -22.90
CA THR A 82 34.69 10.97 -23.99
C THR A 82 33.84 12.10 -23.38
N PRO A 83 33.76 13.28 -24.01
CA PRO A 83 33.59 14.57 -23.34
C PRO A 83 32.15 14.92 -22.95
N ALA A 84 32.04 15.89 -22.06
CA ALA A 84 30.78 16.42 -21.52
C ALA A 84 29.84 16.95 -22.62
N ALA A 85 28.55 16.62 -22.50
CA ALA A 85 27.46 17.15 -23.32
C ALA A 85 26.36 17.79 -22.44
N VAL A 86 25.85 18.90 -22.97
CA VAL A 86 24.82 19.88 -22.56
C VAL A 86 23.60 19.34 -21.78
N PRO A 87 23.01 20.10 -20.83
CA PRO A 87 21.79 19.72 -20.12
C PRO A 87 20.53 19.93 -20.98
N GLY A 88 19.69 18.89 -21.07
CA GLY A 88 18.35 18.98 -21.66
C GLY A 88 17.97 17.73 -22.43
N VAL A 89 16.81 17.15 -22.07
CA VAL A 89 16.17 15.91 -22.58
C VAL A 89 16.68 14.63 -21.89
N GLU A 90 15.97 14.21 -20.83
CA GLU A 90 16.07 12.86 -20.29
C GLU A 90 15.71 11.85 -21.39
N ALA A 91 16.69 11.04 -21.79
CA ALA A 91 16.46 9.91 -22.68
C ALA A 91 15.50 8.92 -22.00
N LYS A 92 14.35 8.65 -22.64
CA LYS A 92 13.43 7.58 -22.26
C LYS A 92 14.21 6.26 -22.15
N ARG A 93 14.52 5.84 -20.94
CA ARG A 93 15.23 4.58 -20.67
C ARG A 93 14.29 3.42 -20.97
N ASP A 94 14.70 2.52 -21.86
CA ASP A 94 13.93 1.33 -22.24
C ASP A 94 13.42 0.57 -21.00
N PRO A 95 12.13 0.17 -20.95
CA PRO A 95 11.61 -0.61 -19.85
C PRO A 95 12.26 -2.00 -19.83
N LYS A 96 13.07 -2.27 -18.80
CA LYS A 96 13.58 -3.60 -18.45
C LYS A 96 12.44 -4.45 -17.88
N GLY A 97 12.24 -5.67 -18.38
CA GLY A 97 11.11 -6.54 -18.03
C GLY A 97 10.49 -7.17 -19.27
N SER A 98 9.80 -8.28 -19.09
CA SER A 98 9.14 -9.03 -20.16
C SER A 98 7.91 -8.28 -20.69
N TYR A 99 7.27 -7.45 -19.87
CA TYR A 99 6.01 -6.76 -20.20
C TYR A 99 6.21 -5.33 -20.72
N LYS A 100 7.03 -5.14 -21.76
CA LYS A 100 7.29 -3.81 -22.36
C LYS A 100 6.02 -3.09 -22.81
N ALA A 101 5.05 -3.81 -23.37
CA ALA A 101 3.80 -3.23 -23.87
C ALA A 101 2.95 -2.57 -22.76
N PHE A 102 3.06 -3.05 -21.52
CA PHE A 102 2.41 -2.45 -20.36
C PHE A 102 3.07 -1.13 -19.98
N TRP A 103 4.40 -1.14 -19.84
CA TRP A 103 5.18 0.05 -19.47
C TRP A 103 5.24 1.14 -20.55
N ASN A 104 4.86 0.82 -21.79
CA ASN A 104 4.64 1.83 -22.84
C ASN A 104 3.35 2.64 -22.64
N ARG A 105 2.43 2.18 -21.79
CA ARG A 105 1.11 2.79 -21.54
C ARG A 105 0.96 3.28 -20.10
N VAL A 106 1.65 2.64 -19.17
CA VAL A 106 1.62 2.97 -17.75
C VAL A 106 2.97 3.55 -17.38
N SER A 107 2.98 4.80 -16.93
CA SER A 107 4.20 5.44 -16.43
C SER A 107 4.78 4.64 -15.26
N PRO A 108 6.11 4.56 -15.09
CA PRO A 108 6.71 4.06 -13.86
C PRO A 108 6.95 5.16 -12.82
N HIS A 109 6.73 6.42 -13.15
CA HIS A 109 7.19 7.56 -12.35
C HIS A 109 6.25 7.89 -11.19
N MET A 110 6.83 8.51 -10.15
CA MET A 110 6.14 8.86 -8.91
C MET A 110 5.44 10.23 -8.95
N ASP A 111 5.88 11.14 -9.80
CA ASP A 111 5.24 12.44 -10.04
C ASP A 111 3.84 12.31 -10.68
N GLU A 112 3.58 11.19 -11.35
CA GLU A 112 2.28 10.81 -11.89
C GLU A 112 1.43 9.98 -10.90
N ALA A 113 1.85 9.85 -9.64
CA ALA A 113 1.20 8.94 -8.69
C ALA A 113 -0.27 9.30 -8.40
N GLY A 114 -1.11 8.28 -8.31
CA GLY A 114 -2.47 8.39 -7.80
C GLY A 114 -3.28 7.11 -7.98
N ALA A 115 -4.27 6.92 -7.10
CA ALA A 115 -5.17 5.76 -7.13
C ALA A 115 -5.88 5.57 -8.49
N TRP A 116 -6.14 6.67 -9.21
CA TRP A 116 -6.76 6.70 -10.54
C TRP A 116 -5.98 5.90 -11.61
N ARG A 117 -4.68 5.62 -11.39
CA ARG A 117 -3.86 4.85 -12.34
C ARG A 117 -4.30 3.40 -12.50
N LEU A 118 -5.14 2.89 -11.59
CA LEU A 118 -5.61 1.52 -11.64
C LEU A 118 -6.35 1.20 -12.93
N ASP A 119 -7.31 2.01 -13.34
CA ASP A 119 -8.12 1.74 -14.54
C ASP A 119 -7.25 1.74 -15.80
N ALA A 120 -6.36 2.73 -15.93
CA ALA A 120 -5.40 2.79 -17.02
C ALA A 120 -4.49 1.55 -17.04
N ALA A 121 -4.04 1.10 -15.87
CA ALA A 121 -3.18 -0.07 -15.75
C ALA A 121 -3.90 -1.37 -16.09
N ILE A 122 -5.15 -1.57 -15.63
CA ILE A 122 -5.97 -2.73 -15.97
C ILE A 122 -6.26 -2.75 -17.48
N ASN A 123 -6.59 -1.60 -18.08
CA ASN A 123 -6.76 -1.50 -19.54
C ASN A 123 -5.48 -1.84 -20.31
N ALA A 124 -4.31 -1.46 -19.78
CA ALA A 124 -3.03 -1.81 -20.39
C ALA A 124 -2.72 -3.32 -20.35
N LEU A 125 -3.32 -4.08 -19.42
CA LEU A 125 -3.20 -5.55 -19.38
C LEU A 125 -3.86 -6.20 -20.60
N ALA A 126 -4.97 -5.68 -21.12
CA ALA A 126 -5.61 -6.28 -22.30
C ALA A 126 -4.69 -6.30 -23.54
N ALA A 127 -3.79 -5.32 -23.65
CA ALA A 127 -2.80 -5.22 -24.72
C ALA A 127 -1.48 -5.95 -24.40
N THR A 128 -1.32 -6.45 -23.17
CA THR A 128 -0.09 -7.05 -22.68
C THR A 128 -0.46 -8.46 -22.22
N ASN A 129 -0.11 -9.50 -22.98
CA ASN A 129 -0.46 -10.89 -22.65
C ASN A 129 0.27 -11.37 -21.36
N VAL A 130 -0.15 -10.85 -20.20
CA VAL A 130 0.43 -11.11 -18.88
C VAL A 130 -0.06 -12.45 -18.40
N ARG A 131 0.85 -13.22 -17.80
CA ARG A 131 0.50 -14.51 -17.23
C ARG A 131 -0.32 -14.28 -15.96
N SER A 132 -1.58 -14.70 -15.98
CA SER A 132 -2.49 -14.61 -14.84
C SER A 132 -2.67 -15.95 -14.14
N PRO A 133 -2.93 -15.97 -12.82
CA PRO A 133 -3.37 -17.17 -12.11
C PRO A 133 -4.74 -17.65 -12.65
N ARG A 134 -5.03 -18.95 -12.49
CA ARG A 134 -6.33 -19.53 -12.88
C ARG A 134 -7.40 -19.11 -11.88
N LEU A 135 -8.62 -18.85 -12.36
CA LEU A 135 -9.78 -18.54 -11.51
C LEU A 135 -9.95 -19.53 -10.34
N GLN A 136 -9.89 -20.83 -10.65
CA GLN A 136 -10.00 -21.90 -9.64
C GLN A 136 -8.93 -21.79 -8.54
N SER A 137 -7.71 -21.37 -8.89
CA SER A 137 -6.65 -21.19 -7.90
C SER A 137 -6.98 -20.06 -6.92
N LEU A 138 -7.48 -18.92 -7.40
CA LEU A 138 -7.91 -17.85 -6.49
C LEU A 138 -9.13 -18.26 -5.66
N GLN A 139 -10.10 -18.98 -6.25
CA GLN A 139 -11.26 -19.49 -5.51
C GLN A 139 -10.84 -20.43 -4.37
N ASN A 140 -9.85 -21.30 -4.60
CA ASN A 140 -9.33 -22.18 -3.57
C ASN A 140 -8.68 -21.39 -2.43
N ILE A 141 -7.81 -20.41 -2.76
CA ILE A 141 -7.17 -19.56 -1.74
C ILE A 141 -8.24 -18.75 -0.97
N ALA A 142 -9.22 -18.18 -1.67
CA ALA A 142 -10.32 -17.43 -1.05
C ALA A 142 -11.17 -18.31 -0.12
N LYS A 143 -11.46 -19.55 -0.52
CA LYS A 143 -12.18 -20.52 0.33
C LYS A 143 -11.39 -20.86 1.59
N GLU A 144 -10.07 -21.00 1.47
CA GLU A 144 -9.22 -21.46 2.56
C GLU A 144 -8.80 -20.33 3.52
N ARG A 145 -8.57 -19.12 3.00
CA ARG A 145 -8.00 -17.97 3.73
C ARG A 145 -8.87 -16.74 3.75
N GLY A 146 -10.04 -16.75 3.10
CA GLY A 146 -10.88 -15.56 2.94
C GLY A 146 -11.27 -14.88 4.25
N ILE A 147 -11.53 -15.65 5.31
CA ILE A 147 -11.83 -15.11 6.64
C ILE A 147 -10.62 -14.39 7.24
N GLU A 148 -9.43 -14.96 7.14
CA GLU A 148 -8.18 -14.37 7.65
C GLU A 148 -7.82 -13.10 6.87
N ILE A 149 -7.97 -13.13 5.55
CA ILE A 149 -7.79 -11.96 4.67
C ILE A 149 -8.76 -10.85 5.06
N LEU A 150 -10.06 -11.15 5.19
CA LEU A 150 -11.06 -10.16 5.56
C LEU A 150 -10.78 -9.56 6.93
N ARG A 151 -10.50 -10.40 7.94
CA ARG A 151 -10.18 -9.90 9.29
C ARG A 151 -8.95 -9.00 9.32
N SER A 152 -7.92 -9.32 8.53
CA SER A 152 -6.67 -8.56 8.51
C SER A 152 -6.78 -7.21 7.81
N THR A 153 -7.78 -7.06 6.92
CA THR A 153 -8.00 -5.84 6.11
C THR A 153 -9.03 -4.89 6.72
N VAL A 154 -9.79 -5.30 7.73
CA VAL A 154 -10.72 -4.40 8.43
C VAL A 154 -9.94 -3.24 9.06
N GLY A 155 -10.37 -2.01 8.76
CA GLY A 155 -9.77 -0.78 9.27
C GLY A 155 -8.49 -0.34 8.56
N THR A 156 -8.15 -0.94 7.42
CA THR A 156 -7.00 -0.56 6.59
C THR A 156 -7.46 -0.05 5.22
N ASN A 157 -6.54 0.55 4.46
CA ASN A 157 -6.75 0.95 3.06
C ASN A 157 -6.38 -0.19 2.09
N VAL A 158 -6.58 -1.46 2.47
CA VAL A 158 -6.15 -2.61 1.68
C VAL A 158 -7.35 -3.47 1.31
N SER A 159 -7.63 -3.61 0.01
CA SER A 159 -8.69 -4.48 -0.47
C SER A 159 -8.40 -5.95 -0.17
N PRO A 160 -9.37 -6.74 0.33
CA PRO A 160 -9.27 -8.21 0.39
C PRO A 160 -8.87 -8.82 -0.96
N ALA A 161 -9.38 -8.29 -2.07
CA ALA A 161 -9.02 -8.75 -3.41
C ALA A 161 -7.54 -8.49 -3.74
N LEU A 162 -6.97 -7.38 -3.26
CA LEU A 162 -5.54 -7.10 -3.42
C LEU A 162 -4.69 -8.12 -2.67
N VAL A 163 -5.04 -8.43 -1.42
CA VAL A 163 -4.34 -9.43 -0.60
C VAL A 163 -4.39 -10.80 -1.28
N LEU A 164 -5.56 -11.21 -1.77
CA LEU A 164 -5.72 -12.45 -2.50
C LEU A 164 -4.85 -12.51 -3.77
N ALA A 165 -4.79 -11.39 -4.51
CA ALA A 165 -3.93 -11.27 -5.69
C ALA A 165 -2.44 -11.40 -5.35
N VAL A 166 -1.98 -10.70 -4.30
CA VAL A 166 -0.59 -10.78 -3.81
C VAL A 166 -0.26 -12.22 -3.40
N ILE A 167 -1.08 -12.87 -2.56
CA ILE A 167 -0.86 -14.27 -2.15
C ILE A 167 -0.74 -15.19 -3.36
N SER A 168 -1.60 -15.00 -4.38
CA SER A 168 -1.60 -15.85 -5.57
C SER A 168 -0.30 -15.73 -6.39
N VAL A 169 0.31 -14.55 -6.43
CA VAL A 169 1.55 -14.29 -7.16
C VAL A 169 2.77 -14.70 -6.35
N GLU A 170 2.76 -14.45 -5.03
CA GLU A 170 3.89 -14.70 -4.14
C GLU A 170 4.11 -16.19 -3.87
N SER A 171 3.05 -16.91 -3.51
CA SER A 171 3.16 -18.30 -3.03
C SER A 171 2.29 -19.30 -3.79
N ALA A 172 1.39 -18.81 -4.64
CA ALA A 172 0.27 -19.57 -5.19
C ALA A 172 -0.63 -20.20 -4.09
N GLY A 173 -0.67 -19.60 -2.89
CA GLY A 173 -1.44 -20.10 -1.74
C GLY A 173 -0.70 -21.08 -0.84
N ARG A 174 0.60 -21.32 -1.04
CA ARG A 174 1.40 -22.24 -0.22
C ARG A 174 1.92 -21.55 1.04
N ALA A 175 1.41 -21.95 2.19
CA ALA A 175 1.80 -21.37 3.49
C ALA A 175 3.23 -21.75 3.93
N ASP A 176 3.76 -22.86 3.42
CA ASP A 176 5.10 -23.36 3.68
C ASP A 176 6.16 -22.85 2.68
N ALA A 177 5.79 -21.92 1.80
CA ALA A 177 6.69 -21.42 0.76
C ALA A 177 7.87 -20.65 1.36
N VAL A 178 9.08 -21.03 0.94
CA VAL A 178 10.32 -20.31 1.25
C VAL A 178 11.09 -20.07 -0.05
N SER A 179 11.39 -18.81 -0.35
CA SER A 179 12.22 -18.46 -1.51
C SER A 179 13.71 -18.67 -1.22
N SER A 180 14.53 -18.69 -2.28
CA SER A 180 15.99 -18.75 -2.15
C SER A 180 16.59 -17.53 -1.44
N ALA A 181 15.91 -16.38 -1.47
CA ALA A 181 16.30 -15.17 -0.76
C ALA A 181 15.85 -15.16 0.71
N GLY A 182 15.04 -16.14 1.14
CA GLY A 182 14.54 -16.26 2.50
C GLY A 182 13.17 -15.60 2.76
N ALA A 183 12.47 -15.14 1.73
CA ALA A 183 11.08 -14.71 1.85
C ALA A 183 10.17 -15.91 2.21
N GLN A 184 9.21 -15.71 3.11
CA GLN A 184 8.47 -16.81 3.76
C GLN A 184 6.95 -16.63 3.72
N GLY A 185 6.25 -17.76 3.62
CA GLY A 185 4.81 -17.89 3.78
C GLY A 185 3.98 -17.39 2.61
N LEU A 186 2.68 -17.22 2.87
CA LEU A 186 1.66 -16.91 1.87
C LEU A 186 1.94 -15.62 1.09
N MET A 187 2.41 -14.59 1.77
CA MET A 187 2.69 -13.26 1.24
C MET A 187 4.19 -12.99 1.07
N GLN A 188 5.02 -14.03 1.17
CA GLN A 188 6.48 -14.00 0.96
C GLN A 188 7.16 -12.81 1.66
N LEU A 189 7.02 -12.73 2.98
CA LEU A 189 7.66 -11.67 3.75
C LEU A 189 9.14 -12.01 3.96
N MET A 190 10.02 -11.05 3.67
CA MET A 190 11.41 -11.13 4.10
C MET A 190 11.49 -11.08 5.62
N PRO A 191 12.46 -11.76 6.28
CA PRO A 191 12.52 -11.81 7.75
C PRO A 191 12.57 -10.43 8.42
N ALA A 192 13.29 -9.47 7.83
CA ALA A 192 13.34 -8.10 8.34
C ALA A 192 11.97 -7.38 8.25
N THR A 193 11.23 -7.60 7.16
CA THR A 193 9.88 -7.07 6.98
C THR A 193 8.90 -7.73 7.96
N ALA A 194 8.97 -9.05 8.10
CA ALA A 194 8.17 -9.81 9.07
C ALA A 194 8.37 -9.28 10.49
N ALA A 195 9.62 -9.06 10.91
CA ALA A 195 9.94 -8.48 12.21
C ALA A 195 9.39 -7.05 12.37
N ARG A 196 9.57 -6.19 11.36
CA ARG A 196 9.08 -4.81 11.38
C ARG A 196 7.55 -4.72 11.54
N PHE A 197 6.81 -5.66 10.96
CA PHE A 197 5.34 -5.68 11.00
C PHE A 197 4.75 -6.66 12.04
N GLY A 198 5.58 -7.15 12.96
CA GLY A 198 5.15 -7.90 14.14
C GLY A 198 4.69 -9.32 13.85
N VAL A 199 5.22 -9.95 12.80
CA VAL A 199 4.99 -11.36 12.48
C VAL A 199 5.83 -12.22 13.41
N LYS A 200 5.19 -13.12 14.17
CA LYS A 200 5.90 -14.03 15.09
C LYS A 200 6.37 -15.29 14.38
N ASP A 201 5.49 -15.88 13.55
CA ASP A 201 5.83 -17.01 12.70
C ASP A 201 5.36 -16.75 11.26
N SER A 202 6.32 -16.54 10.35
CA SER A 202 6.05 -16.27 8.94
C SER A 202 5.43 -17.45 8.19
N LEU A 203 5.49 -18.68 8.73
CA LEU A 203 4.88 -19.86 8.13
C LEU A 203 3.48 -20.15 8.70
N GLN A 204 3.06 -19.46 9.77
CA GLN A 204 1.67 -19.47 10.20
C GLN A 204 0.83 -18.55 9.29
N PRO A 205 -0.21 -19.08 8.61
CA PRO A 205 -1.04 -18.29 7.69
C PRO A 205 -1.57 -16.98 8.26
N SER A 206 -2.13 -17.02 9.47
CA SER A 206 -2.75 -15.85 10.11
C SER A 206 -1.74 -14.74 10.41
N ASP A 207 -0.56 -15.12 10.90
CA ASP A 207 0.51 -14.18 11.26
C ASP A 207 1.11 -13.55 10.00
N ASN A 208 1.34 -14.37 8.97
CA ASN A 208 1.87 -13.93 7.69
C ASN A 208 0.91 -12.97 6.97
N ILE A 209 -0.38 -13.31 6.89
CA ILE A 209 -1.40 -12.45 6.28
C ILE A 209 -1.53 -11.14 7.08
N ALA A 210 -1.63 -11.20 8.40
CA ALA A 210 -1.75 -10.00 9.23
C ALA A 210 -0.55 -9.05 9.06
N GLY A 211 0.68 -9.60 9.04
CA GLY A 211 1.90 -8.81 8.79
C GLY A 211 1.97 -8.24 7.39
N GLY A 212 1.64 -9.04 6.36
CA GLY A 212 1.65 -8.61 4.97
C GLY A 212 0.61 -7.54 4.68
N VAL A 213 -0.57 -7.62 5.31
CA VAL A 213 -1.59 -6.56 5.21
C VAL A 213 -1.15 -5.27 5.89
N LYS A 214 -0.51 -5.34 7.07
CA LYS A 214 0.08 -4.15 7.70
C LYS A 214 1.15 -3.51 6.82
N TYR A 215 1.98 -4.33 6.17
CA TYR A 215 2.99 -3.82 5.24
C TYR A 215 2.35 -3.15 4.02
N LEU A 216 1.36 -3.80 3.39
CA LEU A 216 0.58 -3.20 2.30
C LEU A 216 -0.07 -1.89 2.73
N ASN A 217 -0.72 -1.84 3.90
CA ASN A 217 -1.36 -0.62 4.37
C ASN A 217 -0.35 0.53 4.56
N TRP A 218 0.82 0.22 5.12
CA TRP A 218 1.90 1.20 5.25
C TRP A 218 2.37 1.69 3.87
N LEU A 219 2.47 0.82 2.87
CA LEU A 219 2.79 1.21 1.49
C LEU A 219 1.67 2.05 0.83
N MET A 220 0.40 1.72 1.12
CA MET A 220 -0.76 2.49 0.64
C MET A 220 -0.69 3.93 1.15
N GLU A 221 -0.34 4.13 2.43
CA GLU A 221 -0.11 5.45 3.02
C GLU A 221 1.10 6.16 2.38
N GLU A 222 2.24 5.47 2.27
CA GLU A 222 3.48 6.00 1.72
C GLU A 222 3.33 6.50 0.27
N PHE A 223 2.55 5.78 -0.54
CA PHE A 223 2.42 6.05 -1.98
C PHE A 223 1.04 6.57 -2.38
N GLY A 224 0.24 7.07 -1.43
CA GLY A 224 -1.03 7.75 -1.72
C GLY A 224 -2.05 6.86 -2.44
N ASN A 225 -2.11 5.58 -2.07
CA ASN A 225 -2.95 4.54 -2.68
C ASN A 225 -2.65 4.30 -4.18
N ASP A 226 -1.48 4.70 -4.69
CA ASP A 226 -1.09 4.41 -6.07
C ASP A 226 -0.80 2.91 -6.27
N PRO A 227 -1.55 2.20 -7.12
CA PRO A 227 -1.40 0.75 -7.25
C PRO A 227 -0.04 0.33 -7.84
N ILE A 228 0.58 1.16 -8.68
CA ILE A 228 1.83 0.84 -9.34
C ILE A 228 2.98 0.91 -8.35
N LEU A 229 3.03 1.98 -7.56
CA LEU A 229 4.08 2.22 -6.58
C LEU A 229 3.93 1.33 -5.35
N VAL A 230 2.70 1.08 -4.88
CA VAL A 230 2.45 0.15 -3.76
C VAL A 230 2.96 -1.24 -4.10
N LEU A 231 2.61 -1.77 -5.27
CA LEU A 231 3.06 -3.09 -5.70
C LEU A 231 4.57 -3.13 -5.96
N ALA A 232 5.14 -2.06 -6.51
CA ALA A 232 6.58 -1.96 -6.68
C ALA A 232 7.31 -1.92 -5.33
N GLY A 233 6.78 -1.19 -4.35
CA GLY A 233 7.32 -1.11 -3.00
C GLY A 233 7.21 -2.45 -2.26
N TYR A 234 6.12 -3.18 -2.47
CA TYR A 234 5.97 -4.51 -1.87
C TYR A 234 7.08 -5.46 -2.32
N ASN A 235 7.38 -5.51 -3.62
CA ASN A 235 8.40 -6.40 -4.17
C ASN A 235 9.84 -5.88 -4.02
N ALA A 236 10.09 -4.60 -4.27
CA ALA A 236 11.45 -4.04 -4.31
C ALA A 236 11.87 -3.31 -3.02
N GLY A 237 10.94 -3.12 -2.08
CA GLY A 237 11.09 -2.23 -0.94
C GLY A 237 10.82 -0.76 -1.30
N GLU A 238 10.23 -0.04 -0.35
CA GLU A 238 9.90 1.38 -0.48
C GLU A 238 11.12 2.27 -0.75
N GLY A 239 12.28 1.87 -0.21
CA GLY A 239 13.52 2.63 -0.35
C GLY A 239 14.01 2.61 -1.80
N ALA A 240 13.81 1.50 -2.51
CA ALA A 240 14.13 1.40 -3.93
C ALA A 240 13.19 2.29 -4.76
N VAL A 241 11.90 2.32 -4.43
CA VAL A 241 10.91 3.17 -5.12
C VAL A 241 11.24 4.65 -4.93
N ARG A 242 11.53 5.10 -3.69
CA ARG A 242 11.98 6.47 -3.42
C ARG A 242 13.27 6.82 -4.15
N LYS A 243 14.28 5.95 -4.08
CA LYS A 243 15.58 6.16 -4.72
C LYS A 243 15.47 6.36 -6.24
N HIS A 244 14.50 5.70 -6.89
CA HIS A 244 14.28 5.80 -8.32
C HIS A 244 13.16 6.77 -8.72
N SER A 245 12.53 7.46 -7.75
CA SER A 245 11.38 8.33 -7.98
C SER A 245 10.27 7.63 -8.79
N GLY A 246 10.02 6.36 -8.47
CA GLY A 246 9.13 5.49 -9.24
C GLY A 246 9.53 4.02 -9.18
N VAL A 247 8.94 3.21 -10.05
CA VAL A 247 9.24 1.78 -10.15
C VAL A 247 10.71 1.57 -10.55
N PRO A 248 11.52 0.89 -9.72
CA PRO A 248 12.93 0.69 -10.02
C PRO A 248 13.09 -0.14 -11.31
N PRO A 249 14.20 0.02 -12.06
CA PRO A 249 14.45 -0.70 -13.31
C PRO A 249 14.90 -2.15 -13.08
N TYR A 250 14.34 -2.82 -12.07
CA TYR A 250 14.54 -4.24 -11.79
C TYR A 250 13.57 -5.04 -12.65
N ALA A 251 14.08 -5.99 -13.42
CA ALA A 251 13.24 -6.81 -14.30
C ALA A 251 12.16 -7.56 -13.53
N GLU A 252 12.50 -8.07 -12.33
CA GLU A 252 11.57 -8.74 -11.44
C GLU A 252 10.41 -7.82 -11.05
N THR A 253 10.69 -6.64 -10.50
CA THR A 253 9.67 -5.68 -10.07
C THR A 253 8.81 -5.18 -11.22
N ARG A 254 9.43 -4.93 -12.38
CA ARG A 254 8.69 -4.54 -13.59
C ARG A 254 7.83 -5.64 -14.17
N ASP A 255 8.14 -6.90 -13.89
CA ASP A 255 7.27 -8.03 -14.23
C ASP A 255 6.24 -8.32 -13.13
N TYR A 256 6.56 -8.01 -11.89
CA TYR A 256 5.72 -8.25 -10.72
C TYR A 256 4.44 -7.41 -10.74
N VAL A 257 4.57 -6.08 -10.93
CA VAL A 257 3.44 -5.15 -10.91
C VAL A 257 2.30 -5.59 -11.85
N PRO A 258 2.52 -5.80 -13.17
CA PRO A 258 1.45 -6.23 -14.06
C PRO A 258 0.90 -7.62 -13.71
N LYS A 259 1.72 -8.56 -13.18
CA LYS A 259 1.24 -9.88 -12.74
C LYS A 259 0.23 -9.76 -11.59
N VAL A 260 0.54 -8.94 -10.58
CA VAL A 260 -0.38 -8.74 -9.46
C VAL A 260 -1.64 -8.00 -9.89
N LEU A 261 -1.55 -7.00 -10.78
CA LEU A 261 -2.73 -6.34 -11.32
C LEU A 261 -3.62 -7.30 -12.12
N ALA A 262 -3.03 -8.21 -12.89
CA ALA A 262 -3.78 -9.23 -13.61
C ALA A 262 -4.44 -10.24 -12.66
N ALA A 263 -3.76 -10.61 -11.58
CA ALA A 263 -4.36 -11.41 -10.51
C ALA A 263 -5.50 -10.65 -9.78
N PHE A 264 -5.32 -9.34 -9.54
CA PHE A 264 -6.32 -8.47 -8.91
C PHE A 264 -7.58 -8.35 -9.77
N GLN A 265 -7.45 -8.25 -11.10
CA GLN A 265 -8.59 -8.23 -12.01
C GLN A 265 -9.49 -9.47 -11.85
N ILE A 266 -8.89 -10.63 -11.63
CA ILE A 266 -9.62 -11.88 -11.37
C ILE A 266 -10.14 -11.91 -9.93
N ALA A 267 -9.32 -11.50 -8.96
CA ALA A 267 -9.69 -11.49 -7.55
C ALA A 267 -10.88 -10.58 -7.25
N ARG A 268 -10.94 -9.38 -7.84
CA ARG A 268 -12.05 -8.43 -7.65
C ARG A 268 -13.38 -8.99 -8.18
N ALA A 269 -13.33 -9.84 -9.20
CA ALA A 269 -14.52 -10.51 -9.75
C ALA A 269 -15.06 -11.62 -8.83
N LEU A 270 -14.27 -12.09 -7.86
CA LEU A 270 -14.74 -13.02 -6.82
C LEU A 270 -15.48 -12.31 -5.68
N CYS A 271 -15.46 -10.98 -5.63
CA CYS A 271 -16.18 -10.23 -4.61
C CYS A 271 -17.68 -10.12 -4.94
N THR A 272 -18.55 -10.08 -3.93
CA THR A 272 -20.00 -9.82 -4.10
C THR A 272 -20.24 -8.48 -4.81
N THR A 273 -19.48 -7.48 -4.41
CA THR A 273 -19.40 -6.19 -5.10
C THR A 273 -17.94 -5.98 -5.48
N PRO A 274 -17.61 -6.02 -6.79
CA PRO A 274 -16.24 -5.82 -7.24
C PRO A 274 -15.71 -4.44 -6.82
N PRO A 275 -14.59 -4.35 -6.07
CA PRO A 275 -13.99 -3.07 -5.67
C PRO A 275 -13.49 -2.31 -6.89
N ASP A 276 -13.61 -0.97 -6.91
CA ASP A 276 -13.11 -0.14 -8.00
C ASP A 276 -11.63 0.17 -7.84
N LEU A 277 -11.18 0.44 -6.61
CA LEU A 277 -9.80 0.70 -6.24
C LEU A 277 -9.18 -0.48 -5.48
N ILE A 278 -7.85 -0.55 -5.45
CA ILE A 278 -7.12 -1.52 -4.62
C ILE A 278 -7.23 -1.25 -3.11
N SER A 279 -7.81 -0.10 -2.73
CA SER A 279 -8.15 0.28 -1.35
C SER A 279 -9.56 -0.14 -0.93
N ASP A 280 -10.43 -0.47 -1.88
CA ASP A 280 -11.84 -0.69 -1.58
C ASP A 280 -12.06 -2.05 -0.93
N GLY A 281 -12.84 -2.06 0.15
CA GLY A 281 -13.25 -3.28 0.82
C GLY A 281 -14.11 -4.16 -0.08
N CYS A 282 -14.05 -5.47 0.13
CA CYS A 282 -14.92 -6.42 -0.55
C CYS A 282 -15.15 -7.67 0.30
N VAL A 283 -16.22 -8.41 0.02
CA VAL A 283 -16.47 -9.73 0.61
C VAL A 283 -16.48 -10.75 -0.51
N PHE A 284 -15.74 -11.85 -0.36
CA PHE A 284 -15.70 -12.91 -1.37
C PHE A 284 -17.02 -13.67 -1.42
N GLN A 285 -17.44 -14.03 -2.63
CA GLN A 285 -18.53 -14.98 -2.86
C GLN A 285 -18.02 -16.38 -2.51
N THR A 286 -18.28 -16.84 -1.29
CA THR A 286 -18.05 -18.24 -0.93
C THR A 286 -19.25 -19.05 -1.43
N SER A 287 -19.10 -19.72 -2.57
CA SER A 287 -20.09 -20.71 -3.00
C SER A 287 -20.18 -21.81 -1.93
N ASN A 288 -21.34 -21.90 -1.28
CA ASN A 288 -21.69 -23.02 -0.40
C ASN A 288 -21.72 -24.34 -1.18
#